data_AF-A0A7J7ZJJ1-F1
#
_entry.id   AF-A0A7J7ZJJ1-F1
#
_cell.length_a   1.000
_cell.length_b   1.000
_cell.length_c   1.000
_cell.angle_alpha   90.00
_cell.angle_beta   90.00
_cell.angle_gamma   90.00
#
_symmetry.space_group_name_H-M   'P 1'
#
loop_
_entity.id
_entity.type
_entity.pdbx_description
1 polymer ?
#
loop_
_entity_poly.entity_id
_entity_poly.type
_entity_poly.pdbx_seq_one_letter_code
_entity_poly.pdbx_strand_id
1 'polypeptide(L)'
;MIRFRQLWADGKKCRRIKADMAKHNVKFHQLSYRDMEHLRQFRRDITKCFFLGVISVPPFANYLVFLLMYLFPRQLLVRHFWTPKQQIDFLNIYHDIRKKSHPEILSYLEKVSPLISEKGLRWHMTELCTKIQRGTHPAIPDILALRKCFSKPPLGMSQLHASQIKALSRAMLLTTHLPSFLLRRRLKTHTTVIHQLDKALAKLGINQLTEQEVKSACYLRGLNSTHIADERCRTWLAEWLQISCSLKEAELSLLLHNVVLLSTNYIGTRR
;
A
#
# COMPACT_ATOMS: atom_id res chain seq x y z
N MET A 1 -10.81 -24.04 17.01
CA MET A 1 -11.52 -24.63 15.85
C MET A 1 -12.16 -23.59 14.91
N ILE A 2 -12.73 -22.48 15.42
CA ILE A 2 -13.43 -21.44 14.61
C ILE A 2 -12.51 -20.72 13.61
N ARG A 3 -11.28 -20.35 14.02
CA ARG A 3 -10.33 -19.58 13.19
C ARG A 3 -9.82 -20.33 11.95
N PHE A 4 -9.64 -21.65 12.06
CA PHE A 4 -9.27 -22.49 10.91
C PHE A 4 -10.43 -22.65 9.91
N ARG A 5 -11.68 -22.72 10.41
CA ARG A 5 -12.87 -22.74 9.54
C ARG A 5 -13.01 -21.45 8.74
N GLN A 6 -12.68 -20.30 9.32
CA GLN A 6 -12.67 -19.00 8.62
C GLN A 6 -11.63 -18.99 7.48
N LEU A 7 -10.40 -19.42 7.74
CA LEU A 7 -9.35 -19.49 6.71
C LEU A 7 -9.70 -20.46 5.56
N TRP A 8 -10.36 -21.57 5.89
CA TRP A 8 -10.87 -22.51 4.90
C TRP A 8 -12.02 -21.93 4.06
N ALA A 9 -12.94 -21.18 4.71
CA ALA A 9 -14.01 -20.47 4.03
C ALA A 9 -13.46 -19.39 3.08
N ASP A 10 -12.45 -18.62 3.52
CA ASP A 10 -11.74 -17.64 2.69
C ASP A 10 -11.09 -18.32 1.47
N GLY A 11 -10.50 -19.50 1.67
CA GLY A 11 -9.93 -20.28 0.57
C GLY A 11 -10.96 -20.80 -0.42
N LYS A 12 -12.12 -21.25 0.04
CA LYS A 12 -13.24 -21.62 -0.84
C LYS A 12 -13.75 -20.40 -1.62
N LYS A 13 -13.91 -19.25 -0.97
CA LYS A 13 -14.35 -18.00 -1.61
C LYS A 13 -13.37 -17.56 -2.70
N CYS A 14 -12.06 -17.56 -2.40
CA CYS A 14 -11.04 -17.22 -3.39
C CYS A 14 -10.96 -18.20 -4.57
N ARG A 15 -11.17 -19.51 -4.31
CA ARG A 15 -11.28 -20.52 -5.39
C ARG A 15 -12.49 -20.27 -6.28
N ARG A 16 -13.65 -19.94 -5.71
CA ARG A 16 -14.85 -19.58 -6.48
C ARG A 16 -14.62 -18.35 -7.33
N ILE A 17 -14.10 -17.26 -6.75
CA ILE A 17 -13.81 -16.03 -7.49
C ILE A 17 -12.85 -16.32 -8.66
N LYS A 18 -11.79 -17.09 -8.44
CA LYS A 18 -10.87 -17.48 -9.53
C LYS A 18 -11.52 -18.38 -10.59
N ALA A 19 -12.38 -19.30 -10.19
CA ALA A 19 -13.14 -20.14 -11.11
C ALA A 19 -14.13 -19.31 -11.93
N ASP A 20 -14.82 -18.35 -11.33
CA ASP A 20 -15.73 -17.43 -12.00
C ASP A 20 -14.99 -16.49 -12.95
N MET A 21 -13.80 -16.00 -12.57
CA MET A 21 -12.91 -15.26 -13.47
C MET A 21 -12.50 -16.09 -14.68
N ALA A 22 -12.11 -17.36 -14.48
CA ALA A 22 -11.71 -18.25 -15.55
C ALA A 22 -12.89 -18.61 -16.47
N LYS A 23 -14.08 -18.84 -15.89
CA LYS A 23 -15.31 -19.20 -16.62
C LYS A 23 -15.87 -18.05 -17.45
N HIS A 24 -15.83 -16.82 -16.93
CA HIS A 24 -16.43 -15.65 -17.58
C HIS A 24 -15.38 -14.75 -18.27
N ASN A 25 -14.11 -15.19 -18.30
CA ASN A 25 -12.97 -14.42 -18.82
C ASN A 25 -12.85 -12.99 -18.22
N VAL A 26 -13.29 -12.85 -16.97
CA VAL A 26 -13.36 -11.58 -16.26
C VAL A 26 -11.98 -11.25 -15.70
N LYS A 27 -11.47 -10.07 -16.06
CA LYS A 27 -10.16 -9.59 -15.60
C LYS A 27 -10.24 -9.07 -14.16
N PHE A 28 -9.12 -9.10 -13.44
CA PHE A 28 -9.04 -8.67 -12.03
C PHE A 28 -9.66 -7.27 -11.78
N HIS A 29 -9.51 -6.34 -12.73
CA HIS A 29 -10.02 -4.97 -12.63
C HIS A 29 -11.55 -4.83 -12.78
N GLN A 30 -12.25 -5.90 -13.14
CA GLN A 30 -13.71 -5.92 -13.32
C GLN A 30 -14.46 -6.47 -12.10
N LEU A 31 -13.72 -7.00 -11.12
CA LEU A 31 -14.29 -7.54 -9.88
C LEU A 31 -14.83 -6.43 -8.96
N SER A 32 -15.66 -6.81 -8.00
CA SER A 32 -16.03 -5.92 -6.89
C SER A 32 -14.82 -5.59 -6.02
N TYR A 33 -14.82 -4.41 -5.40
CA TYR A 33 -13.79 -3.98 -4.46
C TYR A 33 -13.53 -5.04 -3.37
N ARG A 34 -14.61 -5.58 -2.78
CA ARG A 34 -14.52 -6.59 -1.71
C ARG A 34 -13.81 -7.86 -2.20
N ASP A 35 -14.13 -8.34 -3.41
CA ASP A 35 -13.52 -9.55 -3.96
C ASP A 35 -12.04 -9.34 -4.32
N MET A 36 -11.68 -8.17 -4.88
CA MET A 36 -10.29 -7.82 -5.14
C MET A 36 -9.46 -7.77 -3.85
N GLU A 37 -9.97 -7.13 -2.80
CA GLU A 37 -9.25 -7.01 -1.53
C GLU A 37 -9.14 -8.36 -0.81
N HIS A 38 -10.19 -9.17 -0.83
CA HIS A 38 -10.15 -10.54 -0.32
C HIS A 38 -9.07 -11.39 -1.00
N LEU A 39 -9.01 -11.39 -2.34
CA LEU A 39 -7.99 -12.14 -3.09
C LEU A 39 -6.57 -11.69 -2.73
N ARG A 40 -6.36 -10.39 -2.54
CA ARG A 40 -5.07 -9.80 -2.19
C ARG A 40 -4.61 -10.22 -0.79
N GLN A 41 -5.50 -10.11 0.19
CA GLN A 41 -5.23 -10.52 1.58
C GLN A 41 -4.96 -12.02 1.65
N PHE A 42 -5.80 -12.83 1.00
CA PHE A 42 -5.66 -14.28 0.97
C PHE A 42 -4.35 -14.75 0.34
N ARG A 43 -3.90 -14.11 -0.74
CA ARG A 43 -2.59 -14.43 -1.35
C ARG A 43 -1.45 -14.23 -0.35
N ARG A 44 -1.49 -13.15 0.43
CA ARG A 44 -0.47 -12.85 1.45
C ARG A 44 -0.46 -13.90 2.55
N ASP A 45 -1.64 -14.34 2.98
CA ASP A 45 -1.80 -15.32 4.06
C ASP A 45 -1.40 -16.74 3.61
N ILE A 46 -1.78 -17.17 2.39
CA ILE A 46 -1.33 -18.45 1.82
C ILE A 46 0.19 -18.51 1.75
N THR A 47 0.85 -17.44 1.29
CA THR A 47 2.30 -17.45 1.16
C THR A 47 2.96 -17.73 2.51
N LYS A 48 2.46 -17.15 3.60
CA LYS A 48 2.93 -17.47 4.96
C LYS A 48 2.70 -18.93 5.33
N CYS A 49 1.47 -19.43 5.10
CA CYS A 49 1.13 -20.83 5.41
C CYS A 49 1.98 -21.83 4.60
N PHE A 50 2.25 -21.53 3.33
CA PHE A 50 3.09 -22.36 2.47
C PHE A 50 4.52 -22.43 3.02
N PHE A 51 5.14 -21.29 3.37
CA PHE A 51 6.47 -21.29 3.97
C PHE A 51 6.51 -22.05 5.30
N LEU A 52 5.49 -21.87 6.15
CA LEU A 52 5.35 -22.63 7.39
C LEU A 52 5.26 -24.15 7.13
N GLY A 53 4.48 -24.54 6.11
CA GLY A 53 4.31 -25.94 5.71
C GLY A 53 5.61 -26.59 5.25
N VAL A 54 6.41 -25.89 4.44
CA VAL A 54 7.73 -26.37 4.00
C VAL A 54 8.68 -26.56 5.18
N ILE A 55 8.70 -25.63 6.14
CA ILE A 55 9.53 -25.74 7.36
C ILE A 55 9.09 -26.92 8.22
N SER A 56 7.83 -27.34 8.15
CA SER A 56 7.27 -28.43 8.95
C SER A 56 7.49 -29.83 8.35
N VAL A 57 8.09 -29.94 7.16
CA VAL A 57 8.33 -31.23 6.48
C VAL A 57 9.31 -32.16 7.25
N PRO A 58 10.43 -31.66 7.79
CA PRO A 58 11.35 -32.52 8.52
C PRO A 58 10.75 -33.03 9.83
N PRO A 59 10.95 -34.32 10.20
CA PRO A 59 10.61 -34.79 11.53
C PRO A 59 11.38 -33.94 12.56
N PHE A 60 10.75 -33.62 13.69
CA PHE A 60 11.24 -32.69 14.75
C PHE A 60 11.12 -31.18 14.47
N ALA A 61 10.89 -30.74 13.24
CA ALA A 61 10.72 -29.32 12.95
C ALA A 61 9.43 -28.72 13.55
N ASN A 62 8.44 -29.56 13.91
CA ASN A 62 7.18 -29.11 14.50
C ASN A 62 7.38 -28.30 15.80
N TYR A 63 8.23 -28.77 16.72
CA TYR A 63 8.54 -28.04 17.96
C TYR A 63 9.24 -26.71 17.67
N LEU A 64 10.16 -26.71 16.70
CA LEU A 64 10.83 -25.50 16.23
C LEU A 64 9.82 -24.52 15.62
N VAL A 65 8.84 -24.99 14.84
CA VAL A 65 7.77 -24.17 14.26
C VAL A 65 6.93 -23.51 15.35
N PHE A 66 6.53 -24.24 16.40
CA PHE A 66 5.80 -23.66 17.53
C PHE A 66 6.63 -22.62 18.28
N LEU A 67 7.91 -22.91 18.54
CA LEU A 67 8.84 -21.95 19.15
C LEU A 67 8.98 -20.69 18.28
N LEU A 68 9.18 -20.84 16.98
CA LEU A 68 9.29 -19.72 16.05
C LEU A 68 7.97 -18.94 15.96
N MET A 69 6.80 -19.58 16.00
CA MET A 69 5.51 -18.89 16.02
C MET A 69 5.33 -18.03 17.28
N TYR A 70 5.85 -18.49 18.42
CA TYR A 70 5.85 -17.74 19.67
C TYR A 70 6.82 -16.55 19.63
N LEU A 71 8.04 -16.75 19.11
CA LEU A 71 9.07 -15.71 19.03
C LEU A 71 8.83 -14.69 17.88
N PHE A 72 8.24 -15.14 16.76
CA PHE A 72 8.02 -14.34 15.56
C PHE A 72 6.55 -14.34 15.09
N PRO A 73 5.60 -13.94 15.95
CA PRO A 73 4.17 -13.97 15.65
C PRO A 73 3.79 -13.13 14.42
N ARG A 74 4.53 -12.04 14.17
CA ARG A 74 4.30 -11.13 13.03
C ARG A 74 4.58 -11.78 11.66
N GLN A 75 5.59 -12.64 11.59
CA GLN A 75 6.05 -13.24 10.33
C GLN A 75 5.29 -14.53 10.01
N LEU A 76 5.04 -15.36 11.03
CA LEU A 76 4.55 -16.72 10.86
C LEU A 76 3.04 -16.86 11.07
N LEU A 77 2.42 -16.01 11.91
CA LEU A 77 0.97 -16.06 12.09
C LEU A 77 0.24 -15.25 11.00
N VAL A 78 -0.91 -15.80 10.62
CA VAL A 78 -1.92 -15.12 9.80
C VAL A 78 -2.67 -14.11 10.67
N ARG A 79 -3.14 -13.01 10.06
CA ARG A 79 -3.81 -11.91 10.78
C ARG A 79 -4.95 -12.37 11.70
N HIS A 80 -5.71 -13.40 11.28
CA HIS A 80 -6.79 -14.01 12.04
C HIS A 80 -6.38 -14.58 13.41
N PHE A 81 -5.10 -14.89 13.60
CA PHE A 81 -4.60 -15.46 14.86
C PHE A 81 -4.06 -14.40 15.82
N TRP A 82 -3.90 -13.15 15.39
CA TRP A 82 -3.41 -12.05 16.24
C TRP A 82 -4.49 -11.54 17.18
N THR A 83 -4.12 -11.25 18.43
CA THR A 83 -5.00 -10.55 19.38
C THR A 83 -5.25 -9.11 18.90
N PRO A 84 -6.37 -8.46 19.29
CA PRO A 84 -6.64 -7.07 18.90
C PRO A 84 -5.48 -6.11 19.24
N LYS A 85 -4.86 -6.27 20.41
CA LYS A 85 -3.67 -5.52 20.82
C LYS A 85 -2.48 -5.77 19.88
N GLN A 86 -2.16 -7.04 19.59
CA GLN A 86 -1.08 -7.39 18.66
C GLN A 86 -1.31 -6.83 17.25
N GLN A 87 -2.56 -6.79 16.78
CA GLN A 87 -2.86 -6.20 15.48
C GLN A 87 -2.47 -4.72 15.44
N ILE A 88 -2.83 -3.95 16.47
CA ILE A 88 -2.49 -2.53 16.57
C ILE A 88 -0.96 -2.36 16.66
N ASP A 89 -0.31 -3.11 17.54
CA ASP A 89 1.14 -3.04 17.75
C ASP A 89 1.93 -3.36 16.47
N PHE A 90 1.55 -4.43 15.77
CA PHE A 90 2.21 -4.79 14.51
C PHE A 90 1.96 -3.76 13.40
N LEU A 91 0.75 -3.20 13.32
CA LEU A 91 0.45 -2.12 12.37
C LEU A 91 1.28 -0.86 12.67
N ASN A 92 1.49 -0.52 13.95
CA ASN A 92 2.37 0.59 14.33
C ASN A 92 3.83 0.31 13.93
N ILE A 93 4.36 -0.88 14.24
CA ILE A 93 5.73 -1.26 13.85
C ILE A 93 5.92 -1.21 12.33
N TYR A 94 4.97 -1.72 11.56
CA TYR A 94 5.02 -1.64 10.10
C TYR A 94 4.94 -0.20 9.60
N HIS A 95 4.14 0.64 10.25
CA HIS A 95 4.07 2.06 9.93
C HIS A 95 5.40 2.76 10.22
N ASP A 96 6.10 2.43 11.32
CA ASP A 96 7.42 2.99 11.63
C ASP A 96 8.46 2.61 10.57
N ILE A 97 8.43 1.36 10.10
CA ILE A 97 9.30 0.90 8.99
C ILE A 97 9.01 1.71 7.71
N ARG A 98 7.74 1.97 7.40
CA ARG A 98 7.31 2.82 6.28
C ARG A 98 7.84 4.24 6.48
N LYS A 99 7.63 4.84 7.66
CA LYS A 99 8.01 6.22 7.98
C LYS A 99 9.51 6.48 7.82
N LYS A 100 10.36 5.49 8.12
CA LYS A 100 11.82 5.58 7.87
C LYS A 100 12.19 5.89 6.42
N SER A 101 11.35 5.53 5.44
CA SER A 101 11.59 5.84 4.02
C SER A 101 11.10 7.23 3.58
N HIS A 102 10.29 7.93 4.38
CA HIS A 102 9.71 9.21 3.97
C HIS A 102 10.78 10.29 3.72
N PRO A 103 11.79 10.48 4.59
CA PRO A 103 12.83 11.48 4.35
C PRO A 103 13.67 11.16 3.11
N GLU A 104 13.95 9.88 2.84
CA GLU A 104 14.69 9.44 1.64
C GLU A 104 13.92 9.83 0.36
N ILE A 105 12.60 9.62 0.36
CA ILE A 105 11.73 9.92 -0.79
C ILE A 105 11.61 11.44 -1.01
N LEU A 106 11.42 12.22 0.06
CA LEU A 106 11.32 13.68 -0.02
C LEU A 106 12.66 14.31 -0.46
N SER A 107 13.78 13.86 0.13
CA SER A 107 15.11 14.31 -0.28
C SER A 107 15.40 14.00 -1.76
N TYR A 108 14.91 12.87 -2.27
CA TYR A 108 15.03 12.56 -3.69
C TYR A 108 14.21 13.51 -4.57
N LEU A 109 12.97 13.83 -4.19
CA LEU A 109 12.13 14.78 -4.94
C LEU A 109 12.77 16.18 -5.00
N GLU A 110 13.35 16.64 -3.89
CA GLU A 110 14.08 17.92 -3.83
C GLU A 110 15.31 17.92 -4.74
N LYS A 111 16.10 16.84 -4.71
CA LYS A 111 17.28 16.68 -5.59
C LYS A 111 16.90 16.62 -7.07
N VAL A 112 15.72 16.09 -7.39
CA VAL A 112 15.23 15.95 -8.77
C VAL A 112 14.54 17.23 -9.26
N SER A 113 14.02 18.07 -8.36
CA SER A 113 13.31 19.30 -8.73
C SER A 113 14.08 20.16 -9.76
N PRO A 114 15.40 20.45 -9.61
CA PRO A 114 16.17 21.23 -10.58
C PRO A 114 16.24 20.60 -11.98
N LEU A 115 16.11 19.28 -12.10
CA LEU A 115 16.16 18.54 -13.37
C LEU A 115 14.86 18.65 -14.17
N ILE A 116 13.79 19.19 -13.59
CA ILE A 116 12.51 19.40 -14.28
C ILE A 116 12.67 20.55 -15.28
N SER A 117 12.51 20.26 -16.56
CA SER A 117 12.71 21.22 -17.65
C SER A 117 11.72 22.40 -17.60
N GLU A 118 10.46 22.14 -17.26
CA GLU A 118 9.40 23.15 -17.23
C GLU A 118 9.48 24.00 -15.95
N LYS A 119 9.69 25.31 -16.10
CA LYS A 119 9.87 26.25 -14.97
C LYS A 119 8.68 26.25 -14.00
N GLY A 120 7.45 26.21 -14.53
CA GLY A 120 6.22 26.20 -13.70
C GLY A 120 6.11 24.95 -12.82
N LEU A 121 6.37 23.77 -13.39
CA LEU A 121 6.37 22.50 -12.66
C LEU A 121 7.52 22.39 -11.66
N ARG A 122 8.68 22.94 -11.99
CA ARG A 122 9.82 23.04 -11.07
C ARG A 122 9.47 23.85 -9.83
N TRP A 123 8.89 25.03 -10.02
CA TRP A 123 8.45 25.87 -8.91
C TRP A 123 7.40 25.15 -8.05
N HIS A 124 6.38 24.52 -8.66
CA HIS A 124 5.36 23.75 -7.94
C HIS A 124 5.95 22.58 -7.15
N MET A 125 6.92 21.85 -7.72
CA MET A 125 7.57 20.73 -7.02
C MET A 125 8.34 21.20 -5.80
N THR A 126 9.11 22.28 -5.94
CA THR A 126 9.85 22.88 -4.82
C THR A 126 8.89 23.38 -3.75
N GLU A 127 7.84 24.11 -4.15
CA GLU A 127 6.82 24.61 -3.22
C GLU A 127 6.16 23.46 -2.46
N LEU A 128 5.74 22.40 -3.14
CA LEU A 128 5.15 21.22 -2.52
C LEU A 128 6.10 20.57 -1.50
N CYS A 129 7.38 20.41 -1.83
CA CYS A 129 8.38 19.87 -0.90
C CYS A 129 8.53 20.79 0.32
N THR A 130 8.62 22.11 0.13
CA THR A 130 8.71 23.05 1.26
C THR A 130 7.47 23.05 2.15
N LYS A 131 6.26 22.96 1.58
CA LYS A 131 4.99 22.83 2.32
C LYS A 131 5.01 21.58 3.21
N ILE A 132 5.46 20.45 2.67
CA ILE A 132 5.55 19.20 3.41
C ILE A 132 6.60 19.29 4.52
N GLN A 133 7.77 19.85 4.25
CA GLN A 133 8.81 20.07 5.27
C GLN A 133 8.33 20.97 6.41
N ARG A 134 7.49 21.98 6.10
CA ARG A 134 6.86 22.87 7.10
C ARG A 134 5.72 22.21 7.88
N GLY A 135 5.41 20.94 7.64
CA GLY A 135 4.32 20.23 8.33
C GLY A 135 2.93 20.52 7.76
N THR A 136 2.81 21.16 6.59
CA THR A 136 1.52 21.46 5.96
C THR A 136 1.03 20.25 5.16
N HIS A 137 -0.27 19.93 5.28
CA HIS A 137 -0.92 18.91 4.44
C HIS A 137 -1.12 19.48 3.03
N PRO A 138 -0.61 18.81 1.97
CA PRO A 138 -0.71 19.33 0.61
C PRO A 138 -2.15 19.29 0.08
N ALA A 139 -2.52 20.31 -0.69
CA ALA A 139 -3.81 20.33 -1.38
C ALA A 139 -3.80 19.38 -2.59
N ILE A 140 -4.96 18.80 -2.91
CA ILE A 140 -5.12 17.88 -4.05
C ILE A 140 -4.69 18.51 -5.39
N PRO A 141 -5.07 19.76 -5.72
CA PRO A 141 -4.66 20.40 -6.97
C PRO A 141 -3.14 20.54 -7.09
N ASP A 142 -2.44 20.85 -5.97
CA ASP A 142 -0.99 21.00 -5.93
C ASP A 142 -0.28 19.70 -6.35
N ILE A 143 -0.79 18.55 -5.87
CA ILE A 143 -0.26 17.23 -6.23
C ILE A 143 -0.57 16.90 -7.69
N LEU A 144 -1.81 17.15 -8.14
CA LEU A 144 -2.23 16.83 -9.51
C LEU A 144 -1.58 17.69 -10.58
N ALA A 145 -1.17 18.92 -10.25
CA ALA A 145 -0.38 19.76 -11.13
C ALA A 145 0.92 19.06 -11.57
N LEU A 146 1.51 18.24 -10.69
CA LEU A 146 2.78 17.57 -10.93
C LEU A 146 2.68 16.24 -11.69
N ARG A 147 1.48 15.75 -12.01
CA ARG A 147 1.28 14.42 -12.66
C ARG A 147 2.14 14.21 -13.91
N LYS A 148 2.34 15.25 -14.72
CA LYS A 148 3.16 15.20 -15.94
C LYS A 148 4.63 14.88 -15.63
N CYS A 149 5.18 15.34 -14.51
CA CYS A 149 6.54 15.05 -14.08
C CYS A 149 6.76 13.55 -13.85
N PHE A 150 5.75 12.86 -13.34
CA PHE A 150 5.81 11.44 -12.99
C PHE A 150 5.56 10.49 -14.17
N SER A 151 5.24 11.02 -15.35
CA SER A 151 5.20 10.25 -16.60
C SER A 151 6.52 10.22 -17.36
N LYS A 152 7.44 11.15 -17.06
CA LYS A 152 8.67 11.40 -17.81
C LYS A 152 9.90 11.22 -16.91
N PRO A 153 11.11 11.07 -17.48
CA PRO A 153 12.33 11.18 -16.68
C PRO A 153 12.35 12.53 -15.93
N PRO A 154 12.81 12.59 -14.66
CA PRO A 154 13.46 11.50 -13.91
C PRO A 154 12.50 10.65 -13.05
N LEU A 155 11.25 11.10 -12.89
CA LEU A 155 10.31 10.53 -11.90
C LEU A 155 9.44 9.39 -12.45
N GLY A 156 9.51 9.12 -13.76
CA GLY A 156 8.82 8.02 -14.41
C GLY A 156 9.15 6.65 -13.81
N MET A 157 8.16 5.76 -13.73
CA MET A 157 8.26 4.44 -13.09
C MET A 157 9.44 3.59 -13.62
N SER A 158 9.83 3.73 -14.90
CA SER A 158 10.97 3.03 -15.51
C SER A 158 12.33 3.70 -15.26
N GLN A 159 12.34 4.99 -14.92
CA GLN A 159 13.55 5.80 -14.78
C GLN A 159 13.97 6.00 -13.32
N LEU A 160 13.14 5.64 -12.34
CA LEU A 160 13.48 5.75 -10.92
C LEU A 160 14.82 5.06 -10.62
N HIS A 161 15.67 5.71 -9.83
CA HIS A 161 16.94 5.16 -9.40
C HIS A 161 16.76 3.98 -8.42
N ALA A 162 17.74 3.08 -8.33
CA ALA A 162 17.65 1.87 -7.50
C ALA A 162 17.41 2.19 -6.01
N SER A 163 18.02 3.26 -5.49
CA SER A 163 17.78 3.74 -4.12
C SER A 163 16.33 4.15 -3.91
N GLN A 164 15.76 4.92 -4.85
CA GLN A 164 14.37 5.38 -4.77
C GLN A 164 13.38 4.21 -4.87
N ILE A 165 13.64 3.23 -5.73
CA ILE A 165 12.82 2.00 -5.81
C ILE A 165 12.83 1.25 -4.47
N LYS A 166 13.98 1.14 -3.80
CA LYS A 166 14.07 0.51 -2.47
C LYS A 166 13.29 1.30 -1.42
N ALA A 167 13.42 2.63 -1.41
CA ALA A 167 12.68 3.51 -0.50
C ALA A 167 11.16 3.38 -0.70
N LEU A 168 10.68 3.48 -1.95
CA LEU A 168 9.26 3.31 -2.30
C LEU A 168 8.75 1.89 -2.00
N SER A 169 9.58 0.86 -2.21
CA SER A 169 9.25 -0.52 -1.83
C SER A 169 9.02 -0.63 -0.32
N ARG A 170 9.87 0.01 0.49
CA ARG A 170 9.72 0.07 1.94
C ARG A 170 8.46 0.83 2.35
N ALA A 171 8.19 1.98 1.71
CA ALA A 171 6.97 2.76 1.94
C ALA A 171 5.71 1.91 1.69
N MET A 172 5.73 1.07 0.65
CA MET A 172 4.64 0.15 0.31
C MET A 172 4.64 -1.17 1.10
N LEU A 173 5.53 -1.32 2.09
CA LEU A 173 5.69 -2.55 2.88
C LEU A 173 5.98 -3.79 2.01
N LEU A 174 6.68 -3.59 0.90
CA LEU A 174 7.19 -4.66 0.03
C LEU A 174 8.59 -5.10 0.46
N THR A 175 8.98 -6.31 0.08
CA THR A 175 10.33 -6.84 0.33
C THR A 175 11.37 -5.96 -0.34
N THR A 176 12.41 -5.54 0.38
CA THR A 176 13.49 -4.66 -0.13
C THR A 176 14.78 -5.39 -0.53
N HIS A 177 14.87 -6.69 -0.26
CA HIS A 177 16.09 -7.50 -0.46
C HIS A 177 16.25 -8.05 -1.90
N LEU A 178 15.32 -7.73 -2.80
CA LEU A 178 15.40 -8.20 -4.19
C LEU A 178 16.26 -7.25 -5.04
N PRO A 179 16.82 -7.76 -6.16
CA PRO A 179 17.41 -6.92 -7.20
C PRO A 179 16.47 -5.81 -7.70
N SER A 180 17.04 -4.68 -8.12
CA SER A 180 16.30 -3.45 -8.48
C SER A 180 15.25 -3.67 -9.58
N PHE A 181 15.54 -4.48 -10.60
CA PHE A 181 14.61 -4.78 -11.69
C PHE A 181 13.38 -5.57 -11.20
N LEU A 182 13.56 -6.54 -10.30
CA LEU A 182 12.46 -7.28 -9.68
C LEU A 182 11.64 -6.40 -8.76
N LEU A 183 12.29 -5.55 -7.95
CA LEU A 183 11.61 -4.57 -7.12
C LEU A 183 10.76 -3.63 -7.97
N ARG A 184 11.30 -3.12 -9.09
CA ARG A 184 10.56 -2.26 -10.03
C ARG A 184 9.32 -2.97 -10.57
N ARG A 185 9.47 -4.21 -11.06
CA ARG A 185 8.34 -5.01 -11.57
C ARG A 185 7.28 -5.20 -10.48
N ARG A 186 7.71 -5.57 -9.27
CA ARG A 186 6.80 -5.79 -8.14
C ARG A 186 6.08 -4.51 -7.72
N LEU A 187 6.78 -3.38 -7.65
CA LEU A 187 6.19 -2.07 -7.38
C LEU A 187 5.17 -1.68 -8.45
N LYS A 188 5.51 -1.83 -9.74
CA LYS A 188 4.59 -1.55 -10.85
C LYS A 188 3.32 -2.38 -10.71
N THR A 189 3.45 -3.70 -10.56
CA THR A 189 2.29 -4.59 -10.37
C THR A 189 1.47 -4.21 -9.13
N HIS A 190 2.12 -3.95 -7.99
CA HIS A 190 1.44 -3.59 -6.75
C HIS A 190 0.68 -2.27 -6.89
N THR A 191 1.28 -1.27 -7.55
CA THR A 191 0.67 0.04 -7.79
C THR A 191 -0.51 -0.07 -8.73
N THR A 192 -0.40 -0.85 -9.80
CA THR A 192 -1.52 -1.13 -10.72
C THR A 192 -2.69 -1.79 -10.00
N VAL A 193 -2.41 -2.76 -9.10
CA VAL A 193 -3.46 -3.39 -8.28
C VAL A 193 -4.14 -2.38 -7.37
N ILE A 194 -3.39 -1.50 -6.70
CA ILE A 194 -3.97 -0.44 -5.85
C ILE A 194 -4.81 0.53 -6.69
N HIS A 195 -4.31 0.96 -7.85
CA HIS A 195 -5.06 1.85 -8.72
C HIS A 195 -6.37 1.22 -9.23
N GLN A 196 -6.38 -0.08 -9.52
CA GLN A 196 -7.59 -0.81 -9.88
C GLN A 196 -8.56 -0.94 -8.69
N LEU A 197 -8.03 -1.21 -7.50
CA LEU A 197 -8.80 -1.19 -6.25
C LEU A 197 -9.41 0.19 -5.98
N ASP A 198 -8.67 1.27 -6.23
CA ASP A 198 -9.14 2.64 -6.08
C ASP A 198 -10.32 2.94 -7.01
N LYS A 199 -10.23 2.54 -8.28
CA LYS A 199 -11.35 2.66 -9.23
C LYS A 199 -12.58 1.85 -8.81
N ALA A 200 -12.39 0.64 -8.30
CA ALA A 200 -13.49 -0.17 -7.79
C ALA A 200 -14.10 0.43 -6.52
N LEU A 201 -13.27 0.98 -5.64
CA LEU A 201 -13.69 1.65 -4.41
C LEU A 201 -14.47 2.94 -4.69
N ALA A 202 -14.03 3.72 -5.67
CA ALA A 202 -14.73 4.92 -6.12
C ALA A 202 -16.13 4.58 -6.68
N LYS A 203 -16.27 3.45 -7.39
CA LYS A 203 -17.59 2.96 -7.88
C LYS A 203 -18.50 2.49 -6.75
N LEU A 204 -17.94 1.82 -5.74
CA LEU A 204 -18.71 1.37 -4.57
C LEU A 204 -19.15 2.55 -3.70
N GLY A 205 -18.28 3.55 -3.55
CA GLY A 205 -18.50 4.69 -2.67
C GLY A 205 -18.01 4.44 -1.25
N ILE A 206 -17.39 5.45 -0.63
CA ILE A 206 -16.79 5.37 0.71
C ILE A 206 -17.87 5.12 1.77
N ASN A 207 -19.06 5.68 1.60
CA ASN A 207 -20.16 5.58 2.57
C ASN A 207 -20.68 4.15 2.77
N GLN A 208 -20.46 3.25 1.81
CA GLN A 208 -20.86 1.84 1.91
C GLN A 208 -19.84 0.98 2.66
N LEU A 209 -18.68 1.54 3.01
CA LEU A 209 -17.64 0.84 3.75
C LEU A 209 -17.91 0.88 5.25
N THR A 210 -17.72 -0.27 5.88
CA THR A 210 -17.63 -0.38 7.34
C THR A 210 -16.39 0.35 7.87
N GLU A 211 -16.40 0.76 9.14
CA GLU A 211 -15.25 1.42 9.79
C GLU A 211 -13.95 0.61 9.64
N GLN A 212 -14.03 -0.71 9.81
CA GLN A 212 -12.88 -1.59 9.65
C GLN A 212 -12.35 -1.61 8.21
N GLU A 213 -13.24 -1.61 7.21
CA GLU A 213 -12.86 -1.52 5.79
C GLU A 213 -12.18 -0.18 5.51
N VAL A 214 -12.72 0.94 6.01
CA VAL A 214 -12.12 2.28 5.87
C VAL A 214 -10.71 2.31 6.46
N LYS A 215 -10.55 1.90 7.73
CA LYS A 215 -9.24 1.84 8.38
C LYS A 215 -8.25 0.98 7.59
N SER A 216 -8.69 -0.21 7.15
CA SER A 216 -7.83 -1.09 6.35
C SER A 216 -7.42 -0.48 5.00
N ALA A 217 -8.35 0.23 4.35
CA ALA A 217 -8.14 0.90 3.07
C ALA A 217 -7.14 2.06 3.22
N CYS A 218 -7.26 2.86 4.28
CA CYS A 218 -6.32 3.94 4.59
C CYS A 218 -4.92 3.40 4.89
N TYR A 219 -4.84 2.35 5.72
CA TYR A 219 -3.57 1.73 6.08
C TYR A 219 -2.81 1.18 4.88
N LEU A 220 -3.53 0.52 3.97
CA LEU A 220 -2.97 0.03 2.72
C LEU A 220 -2.25 1.15 1.94
N ARG A 221 -2.84 2.34 1.88
CA ARG A 221 -2.43 3.44 1.01
C ARG A 221 -1.37 4.37 1.60
N GLY A 222 -1.05 4.24 2.89
CA GLY A 222 0.01 5.06 3.49
C GLY A 222 -0.28 5.50 4.92
N LEU A 223 -1.55 5.75 5.22
CA LEU A 223 -1.98 6.40 6.45
C LEU A 223 -1.99 5.47 7.65
N ASN A 224 -1.46 5.89 8.80
CA ASN A 224 -1.67 5.12 10.03
C ASN A 224 -3.07 5.33 10.60
N SER A 225 -4.03 4.51 10.18
CA SER A 225 -5.43 4.62 10.58
C SER A 225 -5.74 4.03 11.97
N THR A 226 -4.75 3.50 12.70
CA THR A 226 -4.98 2.83 13.98
C THR A 226 -5.51 3.79 15.04
N HIS A 227 -5.06 5.04 15.00
CA HIS A 227 -5.35 6.08 16.00
C HIS A 227 -6.12 7.27 15.44
N ILE A 228 -6.71 7.13 14.25
CA ILE A 228 -7.46 8.19 13.57
C ILE A 228 -8.95 7.85 13.63
N ALA A 229 -9.78 8.86 13.91
CA ALA A 229 -11.24 8.74 13.87
C ALA A 229 -11.73 8.33 12.48
N ASP A 230 -12.84 7.59 12.43
CA ASP A 230 -13.41 7.07 11.17
C ASP A 230 -13.71 8.18 10.16
N GLU A 231 -14.34 9.26 10.59
CA GLU A 231 -14.68 10.41 9.75
C GLU A 231 -13.43 11.01 9.08
N ARG A 232 -12.37 11.25 9.84
CA ARG A 232 -11.09 11.71 9.30
C ARG A 232 -10.47 10.69 8.35
N CYS A 233 -10.63 9.40 8.59
CA CYS A 233 -10.15 8.38 7.66
C CYS A 233 -10.94 8.41 6.34
N ARG A 234 -12.26 8.62 6.40
CA ARG A 234 -13.11 8.75 5.21
C ARG A 234 -12.74 9.97 4.39
N THR A 235 -12.51 11.12 5.02
CA THR A 235 -12.05 12.34 4.34
C THR A 235 -10.73 12.10 3.63
N TRP A 236 -9.72 11.57 4.33
CA TRP A 236 -8.42 11.23 3.73
C TRP A 236 -8.55 10.27 2.56
N LEU A 237 -9.38 9.24 2.70
CA LEU A 237 -9.61 8.25 1.66
C LEU A 237 -10.28 8.88 0.44
N ALA A 238 -11.18 9.85 0.64
CA ALA A 238 -11.78 10.62 -0.44
C ALA A 238 -10.72 11.44 -1.19
N GLU A 239 -9.84 12.15 -0.47
CA GLU A 239 -8.73 12.90 -1.07
C GLU A 239 -7.79 11.98 -1.88
N TRP A 240 -7.44 10.81 -1.31
CA TRP A 240 -6.66 9.79 -2.00
C TRP A 240 -7.35 9.31 -3.29
N LEU A 241 -8.66 9.05 -3.23
CA LEU A 241 -9.42 8.56 -4.38
C LEU A 241 -9.52 9.59 -5.49
N GLN A 242 -9.69 10.88 -5.16
CA GLN A 242 -9.65 11.97 -6.13
C GLN A 242 -8.32 11.99 -6.89
N ILE A 243 -7.20 11.85 -6.17
CA ILE A 243 -5.87 11.78 -6.79
C ILE A 243 -5.76 10.52 -7.63
N SER A 244 -5.86 9.35 -7.01
CA SER A 244 -5.60 8.05 -7.65
C SER A 244 -6.48 7.77 -8.87
N CYS A 245 -7.75 8.16 -8.86
CA CYS A 245 -8.68 7.93 -9.98
C CYS A 245 -8.43 8.88 -11.16
N SER A 246 -7.83 10.05 -10.92
CA SER A 246 -7.49 11.01 -11.98
C SER A 246 -6.19 10.66 -12.74
N LEU A 247 -5.38 9.75 -12.18
CA LEU A 247 -4.08 9.38 -12.76
C LEU A 247 -4.21 8.33 -13.87
N LYS A 248 -3.37 8.49 -14.90
CA LYS A 248 -3.19 7.48 -15.96
C LYS A 248 -2.14 6.44 -15.56
N GLU A 249 -2.09 5.32 -16.28
CA GLU A 249 -1.10 4.26 -16.00
C GLU A 249 0.36 4.73 -16.08
N ALA A 250 0.66 5.66 -16.99
CA ALA A 250 1.99 6.26 -17.11
C ALA A 250 2.36 7.13 -15.90
N GLU A 251 1.36 7.67 -15.19
CA GLU A 251 1.51 8.59 -14.06
C GLU A 251 1.52 7.86 -12.70
N LEU A 252 1.43 6.52 -12.67
CA LEU A 252 1.34 5.74 -11.43
C LEU A 252 2.58 5.86 -10.53
N SER A 253 3.69 6.38 -11.03
CA SER A 253 4.80 6.77 -10.16
C SER A 253 4.35 7.83 -9.14
N LEU A 254 3.50 8.79 -9.52
CA LEU A 254 2.94 9.77 -8.58
C LEU A 254 2.13 9.09 -7.49
N LEU A 255 1.34 8.06 -7.81
CA LEU A 255 0.55 7.32 -6.81
C LEU A 255 1.44 6.69 -5.73
N LEU A 256 2.63 6.19 -6.10
CA LEU A 256 3.62 5.67 -5.14
C LEU A 256 4.19 6.77 -4.23
N HIS A 257 4.50 7.94 -4.80
CA HIS A 257 5.01 9.06 -4.02
C HIS A 257 3.91 9.66 -3.13
N ASN A 258 2.65 9.63 -3.57
CA ASN A 258 1.48 10.12 -2.84
C ASN A 258 1.29 9.43 -1.48
N VAL A 259 1.75 8.18 -1.36
CA VAL A 259 1.81 7.44 -0.09
C VAL A 259 2.53 8.26 0.98
N VAL A 260 3.59 8.96 0.59
CA VAL A 260 4.37 9.83 1.48
C VAL A 260 3.78 11.24 1.49
N LEU A 261 3.55 11.84 0.32
CA LEU A 261 3.11 13.23 0.20
C LEU A 261 1.80 13.49 0.97
N LEU A 262 0.82 12.61 0.84
CA LEU A 262 -0.50 12.76 1.48
C LEU A 262 -0.54 12.23 2.92
N SER A 263 0.35 11.30 3.31
CA SER A 263 0.28 10.68 4.65
C SER A 263 1.17 11.35 5.70
N THR A 264 2.22 12.07 5.31
CA THR A 264 3.26 12.54 6.27
C THR A 264 2.71 13.53 7.29
N ASN A 265 1.87 14.48 6.86
CA ASN A 265 1.38 15.57 7.72
C ASN A 265 -0.09 15.45 8.11
N TYR A 266 -0.78 14.38 7.71
CA TYR A 266 -2.23 14.27 7.91
C TYR A 266 -2.66 14.18 9.38
N ILE A 267 -1.79 13.67 10.26
CA ILE A 267 -2.05 13.59 11.71
C ILE A 267 -1.68 14.91 12.40
N GLY A 268 -0.76 15.68 11.81
CA GLY A 268 -0.24 16.95 12.35
C GLY A 268 -1.20 18.12 12.21
N THR A 269 -2.29 17.99 11.44
CA THR A 269 -3.41 18.93 11.46
C THR A 269 -4.23 18.76 12.74
N ARG A 270 -3.63 19.17 13.87
CA ARG A 270 -4.34 19.71 15.02
C ARG A 270 -4.46 21.21 14.79
N ARG A 271 -5.62 21.62 14.30
CA ARG A 271 -6.21 22.91 14.65
C ARG A 271 -7.65 22.62 15.01
#